data_AF-A0A9D6D1L9-F1
#
_entry.id   AF-A0A9D6D1L9-F1
#
_cell.length_a   1.000
_cell.length_b   1.000
_cell.length_c   1.000
_cell.angle_alpha   90.00
_cell.angle_beta   90.00
_cell.angle_gamma   90.00
#
_symmetry.space_group_name_H-M   'P 1'
#
loop_
_entity.id
_entity.type
_entity.pdbx_description
1 polymer ?
#
loop_
_entity_poly.entity_id
_entity_poly.type
_entity_poly.pdbx_seq_one_letter_code
_entity_poly.pdbx_strand_id
1 'polypeptide(L)'
;RYRPILAEYSAGLLDQMIAVVTASTVTAYALYTMSPETVAKFHTHLLPATLPFVLYGIFRYLYLLYARQLGGNPSELFLNDLPLLANTVLWILAVLALIYGPRLG
;
A
#
# COMPACT_ATOMS: atom_id res chain seq x y z
N ARG A 1 -13.60 -12.26 -23.36
CA ARG A 1 -13.42 -13.21 -22.23
C ARG A 1 -14.43 -12.84 -21.15
N TYR A 2 -15.62 -13.46 -21.17
CA TYR A 2 -16.70 -13.19 -20.21
C TYR A 2 -16.35 -13.87 -18.88
N ARG A 3 -16.22 -13.13 -17.79
CA ARG A 3 -16.04 -13.69 -16.44
C ARG A 3 -17.41 -13.68 -15.75
N PRO A 4 -18.19 -14.77 -15.78
CA PRO A 4 -19.56 -14.80 -15.27
C PRO A 4 -19.69 -14.35 -13.81
N ILE A 5 -18.67 -14.56 -12.99
CA ILE A 5 -18.68 -14.16 -11.57
C ILE A 5 -18.69 -12.65 -11.33
N LEU A 6 -18.26 -11.83 -12.32
CA LEU A 6 -18.35 -10.37 -12.21
C LEU A 6 -19.79 -9.84 -12.29
N ALA A 7 -20.74 -10.64 -12.78
CA ALA A 7 -22.15 -10.26 -12.81
C ALA A 7 -22.82 -10.33 -11.42
N GLU A 8 -22.22 -11.04 -10.46
CA GLU A 8 -22.75 -11.17 -9.09
C GLU A 8 -22.36 -10.01 -8.18
N TYR A 9 -21.30 -9.25 -8.54
CA TYR A 9 -20.84 -8.10 -7.77
C TYR A 9 -21.29 -6.80 -8.43
N SER A 10 -22.10 -6.01 -7.72
CA SER A 10 -22.34 -4.63 -8.13
C SER A 10 -21.07 -3.80 -7.92
N ALA A 11 -20.82 -2.82 -8.80
CA ALA A 11 -19.68 -1.92 -8.66
C ALA A 11 -19.65 -1.26 -7.27
N GLY A 12 -20.81 -0.83 -6.75
CA GLY A 12 -20.90 -0.23 -5.42
C GLY A 12 -20.54 -1.18 -4.26
N LEU A 13 -20.86 -2.46 -4.35
CA LEU A 13 -20.43 -3.44 -3.34
C LEU A 13 -18.92 -3.63 -3.36
N LEU A 14 -18.33 -3.70 -4.56
CA LEU A 14 -16.89 -3.83 -4.74
C LEU A 14 -16.16 -2.61 -4.15
N ASP A 15 -16.67 -1.40 -4.41
CA ASP A 15 -16.09 -0.16 -3.89
C ASP A 15 -16.11 -0.11 -2.37
N GLN A 16 -17.20 -0.57 -1.73
CA GLN A 16 -17.30 -0.70 -0.28
C GLN A 16 -16.29 -1.70 0.28
N MET A 17 -16.15 -2.87 -0.34
CA MET A 17 -15.16 -3.86 0.07
C MET A 17 -13.73 -3.32 -0.06
N ILE A 18 -13.43 -2.60 -1.14
CA ILE A 18 -12.13 -1.94 -1.34
C ILE A 18 -11.89 -0.89 -0.25
N ALA A 19 -12.88 -0.06 0.07
CA ALA A 19 -12.75 0.95 1.12
C ALA A 19 -12.45 0.31 2.49
N VAL A 20 -13.18 -0.75 2.85
CA VAL A 20 -12.97 -1.46 4.12
C VAL A 20 -11.58 -2.10 4.18
N VAL A 21 -11.16 -2.80 3.12
CA VAL A 21 -9.85 -3.46 3.07
C VAL A 21 -8.70 -2.47 3.05
N THR A 22 -8.83 -1.35 2.33
CA THR A 22 -7.78 -0.32 2.29
C THR A 22 -7.61 0.36 3.64
N ALA A 23 -8.71 0.73 4.32
CA ALA A 23 -8.67 1.30 5.66
C ALA A 23 -8.08 0.32 6.69
N SER A 24 -8.48 -0.95 6.65
CA SER A 24 -7.94 -1.98 7.56
C SER A 24 -6.46 -2.26 7.29
N THR A 25 -6.02 -2.26 6.03
CA THR A 25 -4.61 -2.44 5.66
C THR A 25 -3.74 -1.31 6.20
N VAL A 26 -4.16 -0.05 6.03
CA VAL A 26 -3.44 1.11 6.58
C VAL A 26 -3.35 1.03 8.10
N THR A 27 -4.47 0.69 8.74
CA THR A 27 -4.54 0.58 10.20
C THR A 27 -3.63 -0.53 10.71
N ALA A 28 -3.68 -1.71 10.09
CA ALA A 28 -2.82 -2.84 10.43
C ALA A 28 -1.34 -2.50 10.27
N TYR A 29 -0.96 -1.81 9.18
CA TYR A 29 0.41 -1.36 8.97
C TYR A 29 0.85 -0.32 10.02
N ALA A 30 0.00 0.65 10.34
CA ALA A 30 0.29 1.64 11.39
C ALA A 30 0.54 0.95 12.74
N LEU A 31 -0.37 0.08 13.16
CA LEU A 31 -0.24 -0.71 14.40
C LEU A 31 1.02 -1.57 14.39
N TYR A 32 1.33 -2.22 13.27
CA TYR A 32 2.55 -3.00 13.12
C TYR A 32 3.81 -2.14 13.31
N THR A 33 3.90 -0.98 12.67
CA THR A 33 5.09 -0.11 12.76
C THR A 33 5.28 0.54 14.14
N MET A 34 4.20 0.64 14.92
CA MET A 34 4.20 1.24 16.26
C MET A 34 4.25 0.20 17.39
N SER A 35 4.12 -1.09 17.08
CA SER A 35 4.02 -2.11 18.13
C SER A 35 5.35 -2.23 18.90
N PRO A 36 5.30 -2.44 20.23
CA PRO A 36 6.50 -2.65 21.03
C PRO A 36 7.36 -3.82 20.52
N GLU A 37 6.72 -4.85 19.99
CA GLU A 37 7.37 -6.04 19.42
C GLU A 37 8.20 -5.68 18.18
N THR A 38 7.66 -4.86 17.27
CA THR A 38 8.37 -4.40 16.07
C THR A 38 9.54 -3.49 16.45
N VAL A 39 9.32 -2.57 17.39
CA VAL A 39 10.37 -1.70 17.93
C VAL A 39 11.50 -2.53 18.55
N ALA A 40 11.16 -3.53 19.37
CA ALA A 40 12.15 -4.41 19.99
C ALA A 40 12.91 -5.25 18.95
N LYS A 41 12.22 -5.72 17.91
CA LYS A 41 12.80 -6.54 16.83
C LYS A 41 13.79 -5.78 15.95
N PHE A 42 13.47 -4.53 15.60
CA PHE A 42 14.27 -3.72 14.67
C PHE A 42 15.10 -2.64 15.36
N HIS A 43 14.97 -2.50 16.68
CA HIS A 43 15.65 -1.48 17.49
C HIS A 43 15.45 -0.05 16.96
N THR A 44 14.26 0.24 16.44
CA THR A 44 13.92 1.56 15.87
C THR A 44 12.47 1.94 16.16
N HIS A 45 12.26 3.20 16.55
CA HIS A 45 10.93 3.80 16.74
C HIS A 45 10.46 4.58 15.50
N LEU A 46 11.28 4.63 14.45
CA LEU A 46 11.08 5.53 13.31
C LEU A 46 10.33 4.86 12.14
N LEU A 47 10.04 3.56 12.21
CA LEU A 47 9.27 2.86 11.17
C LEU A 47 7.92 3.51 10.81
N PRO A 48 7.17 4.14 11.73
CA PRO A 48 5.95 4.87 11.38
C PRO A 48 6.18 6.02 10.38
N ALA A 49 7.41 6.53 10.22
CA ALA A 49 7.76 7.51 9.19
C ALA A 49 7.56 6.98 7.75
N THR A 50 7.36 5.67 7.58
CA THR A 50 7.05 5.05 6.29
C THR A 50 5.56 5.10 5.92
N LEU A 51 4.67 5.49 6.86
CA LEU A 51 3.22 5.59 6.65
C LEU A 51 2.81 6.49 5.48
N PRO A 52 3.40 7.68 5.28
CA PRO A 52 3.04 8.54 4.15
C PRO A 52 3.22 7.86 2.79
N PHE A 53 4.24 7.01 2.62
CA PHE A 53 4.46 6.27 1.38
C PHE A 53 3.38 5.21 1.14
N VAL A 54 2.95 4.50 2.19
CA VAL A 54 1.89 3.50 2.10
C VAL A 54 0.55 4.18 1.76
N LEU A 55 0.23 5.28 2.43
CA LEU A 55 -0.96 6.08 2.14
C LEU A 55 -0.95 6.61 0.70
N TYR A 56 0.17 7.20 0.27
CA TYR A 56 0.32 7.66 -1.11
C TYR A 56 0.11 6.52 -2.10
N GLY A 57 0.73 5.35 -1.87
CA GLY A 57 0.61 4.21 -2.76
C GLY A 57 -0.83 3.73 -2.91
N ILE A 58 -1.56 3.63 -1.80
CA ILE A 58 -2.99 3.26 -1.81
C ILE A 58 -3.81 4.32 -2.54
N PHE A 59 -3.64 5.60 -2.21
CA PHE A 59 -4.40 6.68 -2.86
C PHE A 59 -4.11 6.78 -4.35
N ARG A 60 -2.84 6.63 -4.76
CA ARG A 60 -2.44 6.63 -6.17
C ARG A 60 -3.05 5.44 -6.90
N TYR A 61 -3.04 4.25 -6.30
CA TYR A 61 -3.69 3.07 -6.86
C TYR A 61 -5.20 3.27 -7.04
N LEU A 62 -5.90 3.77 -6.02
CA LEU A 62 -7.33 4.06 -6.10
C LEU A 62 -7.63 5.16 -7.15
N TYR A 63 -6.80 6.19 -7.25
CA TYR A 63 -6.91 7.21 -8.29
C TYR A 63 -6.80 6.60 -9.69
N LEU A 64 -5.82 5.74 -9.92
CA LEU A 64 -5.64 5.08 -11.21
C LEU A 64 -6.80 4.12 -11.54
N LEU A 65 -7.33 3.43 -10.52
CA LEU A 65 -8.47 2.54 -10.66
C LEU A 65 -9.75 3.31 -11.05
N TYR A 66 -10.12 4.35 -10.30
CA TYR A 66 -11.37 5.06 -10.47
C TYR A 66 -11.32 6.18 -11.52
N ALA A 67 -10.28 7.00 -11.54
CA ALA A 67 -10.21 8.18 -12.40
C ALA A 67 -9.74 7.85 -13.82
N ARG A 68 -8.89 6.81 -13.99
CA ARG A 68 -8.40 6.41 -15.32
C ARG A 68 -9.15 5.21 -15.90
N GLN A 69 -10.10 4.64 -15.17
CA GLN A 69 -10.89 3.45 -15.57
C GLN A 69 -10.01 2.27 -16.04
N LEU A 70 -8.76 2.20 -15.58
CA LEU A 70 -7.81 1.18 -15.98
C LEU A 70 -8.04 -0.13 -15.18
N GLY A 71 -9.29 -0.55 -15.03
CA GLY A 71 -9.72 -1.73 -14.26
C GLY A 71 -9.41 -3.08 -14.92
N GLY A 72 -8.63 -3.11 -16.01
CA GLY A 72 -8.35 -4.31 -16.79
C GLY A 72 -7.41 -5.30 -16.09
N ASN A 73 -6.24 -4.81 -15.64
CA ASN A 73 -5.22 -5.64 -14.99
C ASN A 73 -4.48 -4.83 -13.90
N PRO A 74 -4.72 -5.10 -12.61
CA PRO A 74 -4.08 -4.41 -11.49
C PRO A 74 -2.55 -4.42 -11.54
N SER A 75 -1.97 -5.52 -12.05
CA SER A 75 -0.51 -5.68 -12.14
C SER A 75 0.09 -4.78 -13.22
N GLU A 76 -0.58 -4.65 -14.36
CA GLU A 76 -0.15 -3.73 -15.42
C GLU A 76 -0.34 -2.28 -15.00
N LEU A 77 -1.42 -1.96 -14.28
CA LEU A 77 -1.61 -0.63 -13.71
C LEU A 77 -0.42 -0.23 -12.83
N PHE A 78 0.01 -1.16 -11.99
CA PHE A 78 1.09 -0.93 -11.04
C PHE A 78 2.44 -0.74 -11.74
N LEU A 79 2.74 -1.58 -12.74
CA LEU A 79 4.02 -1.54 -13.46
C LEU A 79 4.11 -0.41 -14.48
N ASN A 80 2.99 0.14 -14.94
CA ASN A 80 2.99 1.23 -15.92
C ASN A 80 2.94 2.63 -15.29
N ASP A 81 2.60 2.75 -13.99
CA ASP A 81 2.59 4.04 -13.31
C ASP A 81 3.95 4.35 -12.66
N LEU A 82 4.75 5.17 -13.34
CA LEU A 82 6.06 5.59 -12.86
C LEU A 82 6.04 6.24 -11.46
N PRO A 83 5.07 7.11 -11.11
CA PRO A 83 4.95 7.65 -9.75
C PRO A 83 4.72 6.58 -8.67
N LEU A 84 3.86 5.59 -8.94
CA LEU A 84 3.61 4.50 -8.01
C LEU A 84 4.86 3.63 -7.82
N LEU A 85 5.55 3.28 -8.91
CA LEU A 85 6.82 2.54 -8.84
C LEU A 85 7.89 3.30 -8.06
N ALA A 86 8.07 4.59 -8.35
CA ALA A 86 9.02 5.43 -7.64
C ALA A 86 8.71 5.50 -6.14
N ASN A 87 7.43 5.67 -5.77
CA ASN A 87 7.01 5.63 -4.37
C ASN A 87 7.33 4.28 -3.71
N THR A 88 7.09 3.16 -4.38
CA THR A 88 7.41 1.83 -3.85
C THR A 88 8.91 1.66 -3.65
N VAL A 89 9.75 2.11 -4.59
CA VAL A 89 11.21 2.08 -4.44
C VAL A 89 11.65 2.94 -3.25
N LEU A 90 11.14 4.17 -3.15
CA LEU A 90 11.46 5.06 -2.03
C LEU A 90 11.03 4.48 -0.69
N TRP A 91 9.86 3.84 -0.63
CA TRP A 91 9.39 3.15 0.57
C TRP A 91 10.32 2.00 0.97
N ILE A 92 10.73 1.14 0.02
CA ILE A 92 11.68 0.05 0.30
C ILE A 92 13.00 0.62 0.83
N LEU A 93 13.54 1.65 0.17
CA LEU A 93 14.77 2.30 0.61
C LEU A 93 14.63 2.91 2.01
N ALA A 94 13.51 3.55 2.31
CA ALA A 94 13.23 4.10 3.63
C ALA A 94 13.16 3.00 4.71
N VAL A 95 12.45 1.90 4.44
CA VAL A 95 12.38 0.75 5.37
C VAL A 95 13.78 0.17 5.62
N LEU A 96 14.56 -0.06 4.56
CA LEU A 96 15.92 -0.58 4.69
C LEU A 96 16.81 0.38 5.48
N ALA A 97 16.76 1.69 5.17
CA ALA A 97 17.54 2.69 5.89
C ALA A 97 17.18 2.75 7.38
N LEU A 98 15.89 2.66 7.73
CA LEU A 98 15.44 2.72 9.12
C LEU A 98 15.76 1.46 9.93
N ILE A 99 15.79 0.28 9.28
CA ILE A 99 16.11 -1.00 9.93
C ILE A 99 17.62 -1.22 10.05
N TYR A 100 18.40 -0.82 9.04
CA TYR A 100 19.85 -1.07 9.00
C TYR A 100 20.69 0.14 9.40
N GLY A 101 20.16 1.36 9.30
CA GLY A 101 20.85 2.59 9.71
C GLY A 101 21.38 2.54 11.15
N PRO A 102 20.57 2.15 12.15
CA PRO A 102 21.04 2.04 13.55
C PRO A 102 22.08 0.95 13.79
N ARG A 103 22.29 0.01 12.86
CA ARG A 103 23.27 -1.08 12.98
C ARG A 103 24.63 -0.74 12.36
N LEU A 104 24.71 0.34 11.60
CA LEU A 104 25.90 0.74 10.84
C LEU A 104 26.73 1.84 11.53
N GLY A 105 26.28 2.37 12.67
CA GLY A 105 27.00 3.35 13.50
C GLY A 105 27.08 2.89 14.94
#